data_AF-A0A0S4LR50-F1
#
_entry.id   AF-A0A0S4LR50-F1
#
_cell.length_a   1.000
_cell.length_b   1.000
_cell.length_c   1.000
_cell.angle_alpha   90.00
_cell.angle_beta   90.00
_cell.angle_gamma   90.00
#
_symmetry.space_group_name_H-M   'P 1'
#
loop_
_entity.id
_entity.type
_entity.pdbx_description
1 polymer ?
#
loop_
_entity_poly.entity_id
_entity_poly.type
_entity_poly.pdbx_seq_one_letter_code
_entity_poly.pdbx_strand_id
1 'polypeptide(L)'
;MMRAMGNVSAMSRAEKAALITPWINPEERITVQFDDQRDVNTIVTGCGERLVDLELETNIPHIRQKLSMPLSDIEVSEDPTHYTRDPDKPLQFKRLLLIVNGKRPAMVY
;
A
#
# COMPACT_ATOMS: atom_id res chain seq x y z
N MET A 1 -11.39 -10.40 31.45
CA MET A 1 -10.04 -9.83 31.64
C MET A 1 -9.24 -10.14 30.38
N MET A 2 -8.52 -9.15 29.82
CA MET A 2 -7.69 -9.18 28.59
C MET A 2 -8.49 -9.19 27.26
N ARG A 3 -8.21 -8.38 26.24
CA ARG A 3 -6.98 -7.66 25.87
C ARG A 3 -7.27 -6.19 25.55
N ALA A 4 -6.35 -5.31 25.96
CA ALA A 4 -6.22 -3.98 25.39
C ALA A 4 -6.02 -4.12 23.87
N MET A 5 -7.01 -3.69 23.08
CA MET A 5 -6.75 -3.26 21.70
C MET A 5 -5.89 -2.01 21.84
N GLY A 6 -4.58 -2.23 21.75
CA GLY A 6 -3.60 -1.17 21.79
C GLY A 6 -4.04 -0.07 20.83
N ASN A 7 -4.01 1.17 21.32
CA ASN A 7 -3.93 2.35 20.50
C ASN A 7 -3.04 2.03 19.30
N VAL A 8 -3.63 1.85 18.13
CA VAL A 8 -2.88 1.91 16.87
C VAL A 8 -2.45 3.37 16.81
N SER A 9 -1.24 3.61 17.33
CA SER A 9 -0.59 4.90 17.31
C SER A 9 -0.79 5.47 15.92
N ALA A 10 -1.49 6.61 15.83
CA ALA A 10 -1.68 7.31 14.57
C ALA A 10 -0.28 7.70 14.06
N MET A 11 0.35 6.81 13.28
CA MET A 11 1.68 7.03 12.72
C MET A 11 1.66 8.38 12.04
N SER A 12 2.66 9.20 12.35
CA SER A 12 2.79 10.48 11.68
C SER A 12 2.98 10.26 10.18
N ARG A 13 2.61 11.24 9.37
CA ARG A 13 2.78 11.17 7.92
C ARG A 13 4.24 10.92 7.53
N ALA A 14 5.18 11.47 8.29
CA ALA A 14 6.61 11.27 8.10
C ALA A 14 7.03 9.81 8.35
N GLU A 15 6.51 9.17 9.40
CA GLU A 15 6.76 7.74 9.66
C GLU A 15 6.17 6.86 8.56
N LYS A 16 4.93 7.15 8.13
CA LYS A 16 4.31 6.44 7.01
C LYS A 16 5.13 6.59 5.73
N ALA A 17 5.57 7.80 5.40
CA ALA A 17 6.40 8.05 4.23
C ALA A 17 7.76 7.33 4.31
N ALA A 18 8.40 7.30 5.48
CA ALA A 18 9.66 6.58 5.68
C ALA A 18 9.51 5.07 5.48
N LEU A 19 8.35 4.49 5.79
CA LEU A 19 8.05 3.08 5.56
C LEU A 19 7.65 2.76 4.12
N ILE A 20 7.02 3.70 3.41
CA ILE A 20 6.56 3.52 2.03
C ILE A 20 7.68 3.79 1.02
N THR A 21 8.54 4.77 1.28
CA THR A 21 9.63 5.19 0.37
C THR A 21 10.52 4.04 -0.11
N PRO A 22 10.93 3.07 0.72
CA PRO A 22 11.72 1.91 0.27
C PRO A 22 11.03 1.04 -0.78
N TRP A 23 9.70 1.12 -0.89
CA TRP A 23 8.87 0.34 -1.82
C TRP A 23 8.62 1.05 -3.15
N ILE A 24 9.21 2.24 -3.37
CA ILE A 24 9.20 2.93 -4.67
C ILE A 24 10.12 2.16 -5.62
N ASN A 25 9.62 1.05 -6.13
CA ASN A 25 10.29 0.17 -7.07
C ASN A 25 9.25 -0.44 -8.02
N PRO A 26 9.36 -0.24 -9.34
CA PRO A 26 8.40 -0.78 -10.31
C PRO A 26 8.36 -2.31 -10.37
N GLU A 27 9.38 -3.00 -9.84
CA GLU A 27 9.47 -4.45 -9.78
C GLU A 27 8.86 -5.01 -8.48
N GLU A 28 8.85 -4.22 -7.41
CA GLU A 28 8.24 -4.62 -6.15
C GLU A 28 6.76 -4.33 -6.16
N ARG A 29 5.99 -5.35 -5.77
CA ARG A 29 4.56 -5.24 -5.62
C ARG A 29 4.24 -5.01 -4.16
N ILE A 30 3.22 -4.22 -3.86
CA ILE A 30 2.65 -4.01 -2.52
C ILE A 30 1.16 -4.38 -2.51
N THR A 31 0.62 -4.72 -1.35
CA THR A 31 -0.80 -5.07 -1.22
C THR A 31 -1.56 -3.84 -0.77
N VAL A 32 -2.71 -3.55 -1.39
CA VAL A 32 -3.64 -2.51 -0.95
C VAL A 32 -4.97 -3.15 -0.57
N GLN A 33 -5.56 -2.66 0.51
CA GLN A 33 -6.92 -2.99 0.92
C GLN A 33 -7.75 -1.71 0.97
N PHE A 34 -8.85 -1.73 0.25
CA PHE A 34 -9.95 -0.77 0.34
C PHE A 34 -11.09 -1.38 1.16
N ASP A 35 -12.05 -0.55 1.56
CA ASP A 35 -13.24 -1.01 2.28
C ASP A 35 -14.06 -2.03 1.49
N ASP A 36 -14.10 -1.87 0.16
CA ASP A 36 -14.89 -2.67 -0.78
C ASP A 36 -14.07 -3.72 -1.55
N GLN A 37 -12.74 -3.62 -1.54
CA GLN A 37 -11.86 -4.53 -2.25
C GLN A 37 -10.57 -4.81 -1.48
N ARG A 38 -10.29 -6.09 -1.22
CA ARG A 38 -9.07 -6.54 -0.54
C ARG A 38 -8.08 -7.17 -1.52
N ASP A 39 -6.84 -7.30 -1.06
CA ASP A 39 -5.76 -8.00 -1.76
C ASP A 39 -5.46 -7.44 -3.16
N VAL A 40 -5.48 -6.11 -3.29
CA VAL A 40 -5.22 -5.44 -4.55
C VAL A 40 -3.72 -5.30 -4.75
N ASN A 41 -3.20 -5.97 -5.78
CA ASN A 41 -1.81 -5.82 -6.19
C ASN A 41 -1.57 -4.46 -6.86
N THR A 42 -0.58 -3.74 -6.37
CA THR A 42 -0.16 -2.46 -6.94
C THR A 42 1.35 -2.27 -6.80
N ILE A 43 1.86 -1.21 -7.41
CA ILE A 43 3.21 -0.69 -7.15
C ILE A 43 3.11 0.69 -6.51
N VAL A 44 4.16 1.06 -5.77
CA VAL A 44 4.37 2.45 -5.35
C VAL A 44 5.21 3.13 -6.42
N THR A 45 4.69 4.21 -7.00
CA THR A 45 5.37 5.02 -8.02
C THR A 45 6.00 6.27 -7.44
N GLY A 46 5.53 6.71 -6.27
CA GLY A 46 6.05 7.88 -5.57
C GLY A 46 5.50 7.96 -4.15
N CYS A 47 6.24 8.60 -3.25
CA CYS A 47 5.76 8.95 -1.92
C CYS A 47 6.32 10.33 -1.54
N GLY A 48 5.43 11.30 -1.36
CA GLY A 48 5.76 12.61 -0.84
C GLY A 48 5.43 12.72 0.66
N GLU A 49 5.53 13.93 1.20
CA GLU A 49 5.24 14.20 2.63
C GLU A 49 3.76 14.02 3.00
N ARG A 50 2.86 14.11 2.02
CA ARG A 50 1.41 14.11 2.24
C ARG A 50 0.65 13.10 1.40
N LEU A 51 1.20 12.69 0.26
CA LEU A 51 0.56 11.84 -0.73
C LEU A 51 1.45 10.65 -1.05
N VAL A 52 0.83 9.52 -1.35
CA VAL A 52 1.46 8.37 -1.98
C VAL A 52 0.83 8.14 -3.35
N ASP A 53 1.68 7.91 -4.33
CA ASP A 53 1.30 7.65 -5.72
C ASP A 53 1.42 6.16 -6.00
N LEU A 54 0.28 5.54 -6.32
CA LEU A 54 0.15 4.12 -6.59
C LEU A 54 -0.26 3.89 -8.03
N GLU A 55 0.15 2.76 -8.59
CA GLU A 55 -0.31 2.29 -9.90
C GLU A 55 -0.92 0.89 -9.77
N LEU A 56 -2.25 0.84 -9.76
CA LEU A 56 -3.04 -0.35 -9.48
C LEU A 56 -3.31 -1.13 -10.76
N GLU A 57 -3.20 -2.45 -10.66
CA GLU A 57 -3.69 -3.33 -11.71
C GLU A 57 -5.23 -3.30 -11.73
N THR A 58 -5.79 -3.35 -12.94
CA THR A 58 -7.24 -3.35 -13.15
C THR A 58 -7.69 -4.67 -13.74
N ASN A 59 -8.99 -4.91 -13.73
CA ASN A 59 -9.58 -6.10 -14.34
C ASN A 59 -9.45 -6.09 -15.88
N ILE A 60 -9.04 -4.96 -16.48
CA ILE A 60 -8.79 -4.85 -17.91
C ILE A 60 -7.30 -5.11 -18.15
N PRO A 61 -6.95 -6.13 -18.96
CA PRO A 61 -5.56 -6.40 -19.32
C PRO A 61 -4.87 -5.15 -19.87
N HIS A 62 -3.60 -4.95 -19.48
CA HIS A 62 -2.75 -3.85 -19.92
C HIS A 62 -3.17 -2.44 -19.48
N ILE A 63 -4.30 -2.27 -18.78
CA ILE A 63 -4.70 -0.98 -18.23
C ILE A 63 -4.33 -0.92 -16.75
N ARG A 64 -3.57 0.13 -16.39
CA ARG A 64 -3.22 0.45 -15.02
C ARG A 64 -3.88 1.75 -14.57
N GLN A 65 -4.34 1.77 -13.33
CA GLN A 65 -4.97 2.95 -12.73
C GLN A 65 -3.94 3.66 -11.85
N LYS A 66 -3.58 4.90 -12.19
CA LYS A 66 -2.73 5.74 -11.34
C LYS A 66 -3.60 6.47 -10.31
N LEU A 67 -3.24 6.34 -9.03
CA LEU A 67 -3.96 6.94 -7.92
C LEU A 67 -2.98 7.67 -7.01
N SER A 68 -3.31 8.90 -6.63
CA SER A 68 -2.61 9.63 -5.58
C SER A 68 -3.52 9.71 -4.37
N MET A 69 -3.07 9.19 -3.22
CA MET A 69 -3.87 9.11 -2.01
C MET A 69 -3.18 9.78 -0.84
N PRO A 70 -3.92 10.47 0.04
CA PRO A 70 -3.33 11.12 1.20
C PRO A 70 -2.89 10.11 2.26
N LEU A 71 -1.68 10.28 2.79
CA LEU A 71 -1.16 9.48 3.91
C LEU A 71 -2.00 9.60 5.20
N SER A 72 -2.92 10.57 5.25
CA SER A 72 -3.86 10.72 6.36
C SER A 72 -4.96 9.66 6.32
N ASP A 73 -5.34 9.19 5.13
CA ASP A 73 -6.42 8.22 4.92
C ASP A 73 -5.89 6.80 4.74
N ILE A 74 -4.59 6.60 4.93
CA ILE A 74 -3.91 5.31 4.73
C ILE A 74 -3.29 4.85 6.03
N GLU A 75 -3.52 3.61 6.41
CA GLU A 75 -2.79 2.92 7.45
C GLU A 75 -1.74 2.00 6.83
N VAL A 76 -0.56 1.98 7.44
CA VAL A 76 0.58 1.16 6.98
C VAL A 76 0.64 -0.07 7.85
N SER A 77 0.67 -1.23 7.23
CA SER A 77 0.75 -2.54 7.87
C SER A 77 1.69 -3.46 7.09
N GLU A 78 1.86 -4.68 7.57
CA GLU A 78 2.63 -5.74 6.92
C GLU A 78 1.68 -6.85 6.46
N ASP A 79 1.86 -7.31 5.22
CA ASP A 79 1.22 -8.51 4.68
C ASP A 79 2.20 -9.70 4.74
N PRO A 80 2.00 -10.67 5.65
CA PRO A 80 2.86 -11.83 5.79
C PRO A 80 2.55 -12.94 4.78
N THR A 81 1.48 -12.80 3.98
CA THR A 81 1.02 -13.85 3.05
C THR A 81 1.71 -13.80 1.70
N HIS A 82 2.35 -12.67 1.38
CA HIS A 82 3.04 -12.41 0.12
C HIS A 82 4.52 -12.11 0.33
N TYR A 83 5.36 -12.63 -0.56
CA TYR A 83 6.80 -12.39 -0.58
C TYR A 83 7.18 -11.27 -1.56
N THR A 84 8.26 -10.55 -1.26
CA THR A 84 8.90 -9.64 -2.21
C THR A 84 9.60 -10.43 -3.32
N ARG A 85 9.43 -9.99 -4.56
CA ARG A 85 9.98 -10.64 -5.76
C ARG A 85 11.18 -9.87 -6.32
N ASP A 86 11.95 -9.24 -5.44
CA ASP A 86 13.19 -8.55 -5.83
C ASP A 86 14.32 -9.60 -5.93
N PRO A 87 14.90 -9.82 -7.12
CA PRO A 87 15.98 -10.81 -7.31
C PRO A 87 17.32 -10.36 -6.71
N ASP A 88 17.51 -9.05 -6.46
CA ASP A 88 18.71 -8.46 -5.90
C ASP A 88 18.65 -8.34 -4.36
N LYS A 89 17.47 -8.58 -3.76
CA LYS A 89 17.28 -8.62 -2.31
C LYS A 89 16.99 -10.04 -1.81
N PRO A 90 17.43 -10.39 -0.59
CA PRO A 90 17.01 -11.64 0.03
C PRO A 90 15.49 -11.66 0.15
N LEU A 91 14.87 -12.80 -0.18
CA LEU A 91 13.42 -13.01 -0.17
C LEU A 91 12.82 -12.56 1.18
N GLN A 92 12.05 -11.47 1.19
CA GLN A 92 11.38 -11.01 2.40
C GLN A 92 9.94 -11.53 2.40
N PHE A 93 9.59 -12.32 3.41
CA PHE A 93 8.24 -12.87 3.66
C PHE A 93 7.25 -11.81 4.18
N LYS A 94 7.53 -10.53 3.94
CA LYS A 94 6.74 -9.43 4.43
C LYS A 94 6.61 -8.41 3.31
N ARG A 95 5.38 -8.18 2.86
CA ARG A 95 5.05 -7.18 1.85
C ARG A 95 4.43 -5.96 2.52
N LEU A 96 4.66 -4.77 1.98
CA LEU A 96 3.94 -3.58 2.44
C LEU A 96 2.45 -3.75 2.20
N LEU A 97 1.65 -3.54 3.24
CA LEU A 97 0.20 -3.48 3.18
C LEU A 97 -0.25 -2.05 3.45
N LEU A 98 -0.98 -1.47 2.50
CA LEU A 98 -1.66 -0.18 2.69
C LEU A 98 -3.16 -0.43 2.86
N ILE A 99 -3.70 -0.03 3.99
CA ILE A 99 -5.14 -0.07 4.27
C ILE A 99 -5.67 1.33 4.03
N VAL A 100 -6.50 1.50 3.01
CA VAL A 100 -7.09 2.77 2.62
C VAL A 100 -8.47 2.86 3.26
N ASN A 101 -8.69 3.92 4.04
CA ASN A 101 -9.99 4.24 4.60
C ASN A 101 -10.86 4.86 3.50
N GLY A 102 -11.57 4.00 2.78
CA GLY A 102 -12.46 4.40 1.69
C GLY A 102 -12.63 3.31 0.64
N LYS A 103 -13.60 3.56 -0.26
CA LYS A 103 -13.83 2.70 -1.42
C LYS A 103 -12.81 2.95 -2.50
N ARG A 104 -12.51 1.91 -3.29
CA ARG A 104 -11.64 2.04 -4.46
C ARG A 104 -12.22 3.11 -5.42
N PRO A 105 -11.44 4.12 -5.82
CA PRO A 105 -11.91 5.12 -6.78
C PRO A 105 -12.36 4.48 -8.09
N ALA A 106 -13.56 4.85 -8.55
CA ALA A 106 -14.10 4.37 -9.81
C ALA A 106 -13.17 4.75 -10.98
N MET A 107 -12.99 3.81 -11.91
CA MET A 107 -12.22 4.06 -13.11
C MET A 107 -13.11 4.81 -14.12
N VAL A 108 -12.78 6.07 -14.38
CA VAL A 108 -13.44 6.87 -15.43
C VAL A 108 -12.59 6.76 -16.69
N TYR A 109 -13.17 6.26 -17.77
CA TYR A 109 -12.54 6.11 -19.09
C TYR A 109 -13.02 7.19 -20.07
#